data_AF-A0A9D6UVZ7-F1
#
_entry.id   AF-A0A9D6UVZ7-F1
#
_cell.length_a   1.000
_cell.length_b   1.000
_cell.length_c   1.000
_cell.angle_alpha   90.00
_cell.angle_beta   90.00
_cell.angle_gamma   90.00
#
_symmetry.space_group_name_H-M   'P 1'
#
loop_
_entity.id
_entity.type
_entity.pdbx_description
1 polymer ?
#
loop_
_entity_poly.entity_id
_entity_poly.type
_entity_poly.pdbx_seq_one_letter_code
_entity_poly.pdbx_strand_id
1 'polypeptide(L)'
;VVVGISLSNRGRGRPMGERGTVGYLIEASNRRHYPVPLPTDIPYATKVQAGQTLNTSRTFDVPAGAQGLGFVYTHEGGFPIDWAIIGGGGWFQGKPVVWLPQ
;
A
#
# COMPACT_ATOMS: atom_id res chain seq x y z
N VAL A 1 10.99 -10.06 2.83
CA VAL A 1 10.82 -8.69 3.35
C VAL A 1 9.44 -8.54 3.98
N VAL A 2 9.30 -7.89 5.13
CA VAL A 2 7.99 -7.60 5.74
C VAL A 2 7.80 -6.09 5.78
N VAL A 3 6.67 -5.61 5.27
CA VAL A 3 6.31 -4.18 5.28
C VAL A 3 5.15 -3.97 6.24
N GLY A 4 5.36 -3.13 7.26
CA GLY A 4 4.30 -2.65 8.14
C GLY A 4 3.53 -1.51 7.48
N ILE A 5 2.21 -1.51 7.63
CA ILE A 5 1.28 -0.57 6.99
C ILE A 5 0.26 -0.12 8.02
N SER A 6 0.07 1.19 8.14
CA SER A 6 -0.98 1.78 8.99
C SER A 6 -2.11 2.32 8.13
N LEU A 7 -3.30 1.75 8.28
CA LEU A 7 -4.53 2.23 7.66
C LEU A 7 -5.24 3.14 8.66
N SER A 8 -5.32 4.43 8.36
CA SER A 8 -5.93 5.42 9.26
C SER A 8 -7.12 6.10 8.59
N ASN A 9 -8.27 6.14 9.29
CA ASN A 9 -9.40 6.95 8.87
C ASN A 9 -9.39 8.29 9.64
N ARG A 10 -8.95 9.36 8.98
CA ARG A 10 -8.93 10.72 9.53
C ARG A 10 -10.22 11.50 9.25
N GLY A 11 -11.20 10.88 8.58
CA GLY A 11 -12.51 11.47 8.32
C GLY A 11 -13.38 11.52 9.59
N ARG A 12 -14.51 12.23 9.50
CA ARG A 12 -15.47 12.37 10.61
C ARG A 12 -16.69 11.45 10.42
N GLY A 13 -17.02 10.69 11.45
CA GLY A 13 -18.35 10.09 11.66
C GLY A 13 -18.71 8.82 10.89
N ARG A 14 -17.95 8.37 9.89
CA ARG A 14 -18.27 7.15 9.14
C ARG A 14 -17.07 6.20 9.02
N PRO A 15 -17.27 4.87 9.18
CA PRO A 15 -16.27 3.89 8.81
C PRO A 15 -15.96 3.96 7.32
N MET A 16 -14.69 3.91 6.95
CA MET A 16 -14.23 3.95 5.57
C MET A 16 -13.30 2.77 5.28
N GLY A 17 -13.38 2.25 4.06
CA GLY A 17 -12.51 1.21 3.54
C GLY A 17 -12.54 1.27 2.03
N GLU A 18 -11.46 0.87 1.38
CA GLU A 18 -11.29 1.02 -0.06
C GLU A 18 -11.15 -0.36 -0.71
N ARG A 19 -12.08 -0.69 -1.62
CA ARG A 19 -12.04 -1.95 -2.37
C ARG A 19 -11.14 -1.80 -3.58
N GLY A 20 -10.60 -2.93 -4.06
CA GLY A 20 -9.77 -2.96 -5.26
C GLY A 20 -8.37 -2.41 -5.05
N THR A 21 -7.92 -2.18 -3.82
CA THR A 21 -6.57 -1.70 -3.54
C THR A 21 -5.58 -2.85 -3.41
N VAL A 22 -4.39 -2.63 -3.93
CA VAL A 22 -3.25 -3.54 -3.91
C VAL A 22 -2.00 -2.84 -3.46
N GLY A 23 -1.15 -3.60 -2.76
CA GLY A 23 0.18 -3.18 -2.35
C GLY A 23 1.21 -4.14 -2.94
N TYR A 24 2.26 -3.62 -3.58
CA TYR A 24 3.36 -4.42 -4.11
C TYR A 24 4.71 -3.73 -3.89
N LEU A 25 5.79 -4.51 -3.87
CA LEU A 25 7.14 -3.96 -3.91
C LEU A 25 7.61 -3.76 -5.35
N ILE A 26 8.35 -2.69 -5.58
CA ILE A 26 9.02 -2.38 -6.84
C ILE A 26 10.51 -2.25 -6.58
N GLU A 27 11.34 -2.86 -7.43
CA GLU A 27 12.79 -2.66 -7.42
C GLU A 27 13.20 -1.44 -8.25
N ALA A 28 14.45 -1.00 -8.11
CA ALA A 28 15.07 -0.01 -8.99
C ALA A 28 15.02 -0.43 -10.47
N SER A 29 15.03 -1.74 -10.74
CA SER A 29 14.85 -2.35 -12.07
C SER A 29 13.41 -2.30 -12.61
N ASN A 30 12.47 -1.70 -11.86
CA ASN A 30 11.04 -1.64 -12.15
C ASN A 30 10.32 -3.01 -12.09
N ARG A 31 11.01 -4.07 -11.63
CA ARG A 31 10.42 -5.38 -11.36
C ARG A 31 9.49 -5.30 -10.14
N ARG A 32 8.30 -5.92 -10.26
CA ARG A 32 7.28 -5.94 -9.20
C ARG A 32 7.28 -7.26 -8.44
N HIS A 33 7.03 -7.20 -7.14
CA HIS A 33 6.83 -8.36 -6.28
C HIS A 33 5.54 -8.20 -5.51
N TYR A 34 4.62 -9.12 -5.70
CA TYR A 34 3.36 -9.17 -4.97
C TYR A 34 3.57 -9.84 -3.61
N PRO A 35 2.75 -9.49 -2.60
CA PRO A 35 2.87 -10.10 -1.29
C PRO A 35 2.46 -11.57 -1.36
N VAL A 36 3.11 -12.39 -0.55
CA VAL A 36 2.67 -13.76 -0.26
C VAL A 36 1.40 -13.64 0.58
N PRO A 37 0.24 -14.18 0.12
CA PRO A 37 -1.01 -14.08 0.85
C PRO A 37 -0.92 -14.94 2.12
N LEU A 38 -1.13 -14.31 3.28
CA LEU A 38 -1.19 -15.03 4.55
C LEU A 38 -2.64 -15.02 5.10
N PRO A 39 -3.11 -16.12 5.72
CA PRO A 39 -4.46 -16.17 6.32
C PRO A 39 -4.71 -15.10 7.40
N THR A 40 -3.63 -14.60 8.01
CA THR A 40 -3.66 -13.55 9.03
C THR A 40 -3.62 -12.13 8.47
N ASP A 41 -3.49 -11.98 7.15
CA ASP A 41 -3.43 -10.66 6.53
C ASP A 41 -4.78 -9.95 6.65
N ILE A 42 -4.74 -8.73 7.20
CA ILE A 42 -5.91 -7.87 7.23
C ILE A 42 -6.12 -7.30 5.81
N PRO A 43 -7.27 -7.53 5.16
CA PRO A 43 -7.54 -6.98 3.83
C PRO A 43 -7.52 -5.45 3.84
N TYR A 44 -6.98 -4.82 2.79
CA TYR A 44 -6.97 -3.35 2.67
C TYR A 44 -8.38 -2.74 2.61
N ALA A 45 -9.36 -3.51 2.14
CA ALA A 45 -10.77 -3.12 2.12
C ALA A 45 -11.46 -3.13 3.49
N THR A 46 -10.73 -3.47 4.57
CA THR A 46 -11.28 -3.46 5.93
C THR A 46 -11.76 -2.05 6.29
N LYS A 47 -12.99 -1.96 6.82
CA LYS A 47 -13.55 -0.69 7.27
C LYS A 47 -12.87 -0.25 8.57
N VAL A 48 -12.22 0.90 8.53
CA VAL A 48 -11.58 1.56 9.68
C VAL A 48 -12.54 2.62 10.22
N GLN A 49 -12.80 2.58 11.54
CA GLN A 49 -13.68 3.55 12.22
C GLN A 49 -13.10 4.98 12.14
N ALA A 50 -13.95 6.00 12.22
CA ALA A 50 -13.48 7.39 12.23
C ALA A 50 -12.54 7.63 13.42
N GLY A 51 -11.35 8.20 13.17
CA GLY A 51 -10.30 8.40 14.17
C GLY A 51 -9.46 7.16 14.50
N GLN A 52 -9.82 5.98 13.97
CA GLN A 52 -9.08 4.74 14.22
C GLN A 52 -7.89 4.62 13.26
N THR A 53 -6.83 3.99 13.76
CA THR A 53 -5.72 3.46 12.97
C THR A 53 -5.64 1.95 13.17
N LEU A 54 -5.49 1.21 12.08
CA LEU A 54 -5.30 -0.23 12.05
C LEU A 54 -3.93 -0.53 11.48
N ASN A 55 -3.12 -1.29 12.22
CA ASN A 55 -1.82 -1.73 11.74
C ASN A 55 -1.96 -3.11 11.12
N THR A 56 -1.44 -3.27 9.91
CA THR A 56 -1.33 -4.53 9.18
C THR A 56 0.09 -4.66 8.65
N SER A 57 0.43 -5.83 8.14
CA SER A 57 1.67 -6.03 7.40
C SER A 57 1.43 -6.82 6.12
N ARG A 58 2.44 -6.85 5.27
CA ARG A 58 2.54 -7.78 4.13
C ARG A 58 3.92 -8.39 4.09
N THR A 59 3.96 -9.68 3.78
CA THR A 59 5.20 -10.43 3.59
C THR A 59 5.47 -10.58 2.10
N PHE A 60 6.70 -10.35 1.69
CA PHE A 60 7.16 -10.45 0.31
C PHE A 60 8.33 -11.41 0.22
N ASP A 61 8.25 -12.34 -0.72
CA ASP A 61 9.39 -13.13 -1.14
C ASP A 61 10.14 -12.35 -2.22
N VAL A 62 11.35 -11.91 -1.90
CA VAL A 62 12.17 -11.04 -2.75
C VAL A 62 13.57 -11.64 -2.80
N PRO A 63 14.21 -11.74 -3.98
CA PRO A 63 15.57 -12.25 -4.09
C PRO A 63 16.56 -11.46 -3.22
N ALA A 64 17.54 -12.15 -2.63
CA ALA A 64 18.54 -11.53 -1.75
C ALA A 64 19.36 -10.40 -2.41
N GLY A 65 19.44 -10.38 -3.75
CA GLY A 65 20.12 -9.33 -4.52
C GLY A 65 19.24 -8.16 -4.95
N ALA A 66 17.98 -8.08 -4.51
CA ALA A 66 17.08 -7.00 -4.91
C ALA A 66 17.51 -5.66 -4.29
N GLN A 67 17.70 -4.65 -5.14
CA GLN A 67 18.14 -3.31 -4.74
C GLN A 67 17.08 -2.25 -5.00
N GLY A 68 17.10 -1.21 -4.17
CA GLY A 68 16.17 -0.09 -4.25
C GLY A 68 14.73 -0.57 -4.17
N LEU A 69 14.36 -1.23 -3.08
CA LEU A 69 12.98 -1.66 -2.87
C LEU A 69 12.10 -0.49 -2.45
N GLY A 70 11.00 -0.30 -3.16
CA GLY A 70 9.95 0.67 -2.83
C GLY A 70 8.60 -0.01 -2.70
N PHE A 71 7.81 0.41 -1.73
CA PHE A 71 6.43 -0.03 -1.58
C PHE A 71 5.48 0.89 -2.37
N VAL A 72 4.61 0.28 -3.16
CA VAL A 72 3.57 0.97 -3.93
C VAL A 72 2.21 0.49 -3.45
N TYR A 73 1.33 1.42 -3.11
CA TYR A 73 -0.09 1.15 -2.86
C TYR A 73 -0.94 1.85 -3.94
N THR A 74 -1.84 1.10 -4.57
CA THR A 74 -2.63 1.58 -5.71
C THR A 74 -3.91 0.77 -5.89
N HIS A 75 -4.73 1.08 -6.92
CA HIS A 75 -5.88 0.27 -7.32
C HIS A 75 -5.52 -0.78 -8.38
N GLU A 76 -6.17 -1.94 -8.32
CA GLU A 76 -6.12 -2.96 -9.36
C GLU A 76 -6.66 -2.38 -10.69
N GLY A 77 -5.92 -2.58 -11.78
CA GLY A 77 -6.27 -2.05 -13.10
C GLY A 77 -5.55 -0.76 -13.48
N GLY A 78 -4.84 -0.11 -12.54
CA GLY A 78 -3.90 0.97 -12.84
C GLY A 78 -4.49 2.14 -13.62
N PHE A 79 -5.45 2.86 -13.06
CA PHE A 79 -5.88 4.20 -13.53
C PHE A 79 -6.59 4.96 -12.38
N PRO A 80 -6.64 6.29 -12.44
CA PRO A 80 -6.05 7.17 -11.43
C PRO A 80 -6.78 7.09 -10.08
N ILE A 81 -5.99 7.07 -9.00
CA ILE A 81 -6.52 7.29 -7.66
C ILE A 81 -6.98 8.75 -7.63
N ASP A 82 -8.29 8.96 -7.59
CA ASP A 82 -8.86 10.26 -7.26
C ASP A 82 -8.43 10.62 -5.81
N TRP A 83 -7.32 11.35 -5.73
CA TRP A 83 -6.98 12.48 -4.86
C TRP A 83 -7.06 12.41 -3.32
N ALA A 84 -7.46 11.32 -2.65
CA ALA A 84 -7.72 11.44 -1.19
C ALA A 84 -7.03 10.46 -0.22
N ILE A 85 -6.44 9.35 -0.66
CA ILE A 85 -6.10 8.26 0.29
C ILE A 85 -4.60 8.07 0.56
N ILE A 86 -3.69 8.47 -0.33
CA ILE A 86 -2.23 8.39 -0.05
C ILE A 86 -1.48 9.59 -0.64
N GLY A 87 -1.10 10.53 0.23
CA GLY A 87 -0.18 11.63 -0.07
C GLY A 87 -0.76 12.68 -1.02
N GLY A 88 -0.50 13.95 -0.75
CA GLY A 88 -0.90 15.06 -1.63
C GLY A 88 -0.11 15.11 -2.95
N GLY A 89 -0.13 14.02 -3.72
CA GLY A 89 0.52 13.93 -5.04
C GLY A 89 -0.51 14.13 -6.15
N GLY A 90 -0.41 15.27 -6.85
CA GLY A 90 -1.26 15.58 -8.00
C GLY A 90 -0.92 14.77 -9.26
N TRP A 91 -1.77 14.91 -10.27
CA TRP A 91 -1.84 14.26 -11.60
C TRP A 91 -0.53 13.97 -12.36
N PHE A 92 0.59 14.59 -11.98
CA PHE A 92 1.89 14.53 -12.66
C PHE A 92 3.01 13.87 -11.86
N GLN A 93 2.75 13.45 -10.62
CA GLN A 93 3.70 12.68 -9.83
C GLN A 93 3.36 11.21 -10.05
N GLY A 94 4.33 10.42 -10.54
CA GLY A 94 4.16 8.99 -10.78
C GLY A 94 3.61 8.24 -9.55
N LYS A 95 3.36 6.93 -9.71
CA LYS A 95 2.81 6.08 -8.64
C LYS A 95 3.46 6.40 -7.29
N PRO A 96 2.69 6.64 -6.20
CA PRO A 96 3.30 6.92 -4.91
C PRO A 96 4.15 5.71 -4.50
N VAL A 97 5.47 5.92 -4.44
CA VAL A 97 6.45 4.92 -4.01
C VAL A 97 7.07 5.38 -2.70
N VAL A 98 6.97 4.54 -1.68
CA VAL A 98 7.70 4.71 -0.42
C VAL A 98 8.92 3.83 -0.47
N TRP A 99 10.10 4.41 -0.72
CA TRP A 99 11.36 3.69 -0.71
C TRP A 99 11.66 3.18 0.70
N LEU A 100 11.97 1.90 0.80
CA LEU A 100 12.29 1.27 2.07
C LEU A 100 13.75 1.57 2.43
N PRO A 101 14.06 1.84 3.71
CA PRO A 101 15.45 1.85 4.15
C PRO A 101 16.04 0.45 3.91
N GLN A 102 17.16 0.39 3.19
CA GLN A 102 17.90 -0.85 2.92
C GLN A 102 19.07 -0.98 3.89
#